data_AF-A0A284RQ94-F1
#
_entry.id   AF-A0A284RQ94-F1
#
_cell.length_a   1.000
_cell.length_b   1.000
_cell.length_c   1.000
_cell.angle_alpha   90.00
_cell.angle_beta   90.00
_cell.angle_gamma   90.00
#
_symmetry.space_group_name_H-M   'P 1'
#
loop_
_entity.id
_entity.type
_entity.pdbx_description
1 polymer ?
#
loop_
_entity_poly.entity_id
_entity_poly.type
_entity_poly.pdbx_seq_one_letter_code
_entity_poly.pdbx_strand_id
1 'polypeptide(L)'
;MSFHPLFMRDDEDSSHSTCSHDDFWHVLLCVGFVGAAIAWTCLALILLSSLIHHCILLYRRAINDCAACSKENLPIIIDFYCYLCILHPIRRLRVLCYSYIYPRFRDRTIVKVPRDCILPQELCEVIIHFCASERETLLTCSLVCKAWVPTSRCLLCTYVRSRDHVREFVKLLQSPENTISPYIRTVWLEMYAKRDRLIRYRHALRALANADAMPTRGIIAGQSLEPVTELHRYFPYIKRLSFNYEDLGDNDAISAASFRRILWYSSQFSHLERLSIRFLR
;
A
#
# COMPACT_ATOMS: atom_id res chain seq x y z
N MET A 1 -21.77 -18.61 -76.24
CA MET A 1 -22.79 -19.17 -75.35
C MET A 1 -23.30 -18.06 -74.46
N SER A 2 -24.36 -17.41 -74.95
CA SER A 2 -25.19 -16.42 -74.26
C SER A 2 -26.32 -17.16 -73.56
N PHE A 3 -26.75 -16.68 -72.39
CA PHE A 3 -28.15 -16.34 -72.09
C PHE A 3 -28.26 -15.84 -70.64
N HIS A 4 -28.62 -14.57 -70.51
CA HIS A 4 -29.47 -14.04 -69.43
C HIS A 4 -30.85 -13.75 -70.05
N PRO A 5 -31.96 -13.85 -69.31
CA PRO A 5 -32.54 -12.71 -68.55
C PRO A 5 -33.08 -13.15 -67.15
N LEU A 6 -33.25 -12.35 -66.08
CA LEU A 6 -33.90 -11.06 -65.76
C LEU A 6 -35.44 -11.08 -65.55
N PHE A 7 -35.84 -10.64 -64.32
CA PHE A 7 -37.15 -10.15 -63.81
C PHE A 7 -38.31 -11.18 -63.67
N MET A 8 -39.25 -11.15 -62.69
CA MET A 8 -39.81 -10.20 -61.69
C MET A 8 -40.62 -11.11 -60.69
N ARG A 9 -40.86 -10.88 -59.38
CA ARG A 9 -41.79 -9.90 -58.78
C ARG A 9 -42.12 -10.28 -57.28
N ASP A 10 -42.18 -9.26 -56.40
CA ASP A 10 -43.05 -8.93 -55.22
C ASP A 10 -43.67 -10.07 -54.35
N ASP A 11 -43.98 -9.97 -53.05
CA ASP A 11 -43.85 -9.01 -51.93
C ASP A 11 -44.31 -9.74 -50.64
N GLU A 12 -43.91 -9.19 -49.49
CA GLU A 12 -44.48 -9.26 -48.12
C GLU A 12 -45.39 -10.41 -47.67
N ASP A 13 -45.00 -11.10 -46.58
CA ASP A 13 -45.91 -11.20 -45.44
C ASP A 13 -45.21 -11.38 -44.08
N SER A 14 -45.64 -10.49 -43.19
CA SER A 14 -45.31 -10.28 -41.79
C SER A 14 -45.26 -11.54 -40.90
N SER A 15 -44.16 -11.71 -40.15
CA SER A 15 -44.15 -12.53 -38.92
C SER A 15 -43.93 -11.61 -37.72
N HIS A 16 -45.05 -11.15 -37.15
CA HIS A 16 -45.08 -10.53 -35.83
C HIS A 16 -44.60 -11.57 -34.79
N SER A 17 -43.32 -11.49 -34.43
CA SER A 17 -42.75 -12.15 -33.25
C SER A 17 -43.36 -11.51 -32.01
N THR A 18 -44.39 -12.15 -31.45
CA THR A 18 -44.94 -11.85 -30.14
C THR A 18 -43.83 -11.96 -29.09
N CYS A 19 -43.45 -10.81 -28.52
CA CYS A 19 -42.57 -10.74 -27.35
C CYS A 19 -43.18 -11.63 -26.26
N SER A 20 -42.46 -12.68 -25.83
CA SER A 20 -42.98 -13.61 -24.84
C SER A 20 -43.21 -12.84 -23.53
N HIS A 21 -44.35 -13.08 -22.89
CA HIS A 21 -44.74 -12.42 -21.65
C HIS A 21 -43.66 -12.59 -20.56
N ASP A 22 -42.87 -13.66 -20.61
CA ASP A 22 -41.81 -13.98 -19.66
C ASP A 22 -40.57 -13.07 -19.81
N ASP A 23 -40.25 -12.62 -21.04
CA ASP A 23 -39.13 -11.70 -21.27
C ASP A 23 -39.43 -10.30 -20.71
N PHE A 24 -40.70 -9.87 -20.74
CA PHE A 24 -41.12 -8.60 -20.15
C PHE A 24 -40.98 -8.59 -18.62
N TRP A 25 -41.35 -9.69 -17.94
CA TRP A 25 -41.21 -9.81 -16.48
C TRP A 25 -39.76 -9.88 -16.04
N HIS A 26 -38.88 -10.52 -16.82
CA HIS A 26 -37.44 -10.54 -16.53
C HIS A 26 -36.80 -9.15 -16.63
N VAL A 27 -37.16 -8.35 -17.63
CA VAL A 27 -36.67 -6.97 -17.76
C VAL A 27 -37.20 -6.10 -16.62
N LEU A 28 -38.48 -6.24 -16.25
CA LEU A 28 -39.09 -5.49 -15.14
C LEU A 28 -38.44 -5.83 -13.78
N LEU A 29 -38.14 -7.12 -13.54
CA LEU A 29 -37.44 -7.57 -12.33
C LEU A 29 -36.00 -7.06 -12.26
N CYS A 30 -35.26 -7.08 -13.37
CA CYS A 30 -33.90 -6.56 -13.43
C CYS A 30 -33.85 -5.04 -13.18
N VAL A 31 -34.76 -4.27 -13.80
CA VAL A 31 -34.85 -2.83 -13.60
C VAL A 31 -35.31 -2.50 -12.18
N GLY A 32 -36.27 -3.26 -11.63
CA GLY A 32 -36.74 -3.11 -10.25
C GLY A 32 -35.67 -3.40 -9.21
N PHE A 33 -34.86 -4.45 -9.41
CA PHE A 33 -33.79 -4.82 -8.47
C PHE A 33 -32.64 -3.80 -8.48
N VAL A 34 -32.28 -3.30 -9.67
CA VAL A 34 -31.29 -2.22 -9.81
C VAL A 34 -31.81 -0.92 -9.19
N GLY A 35 -33.09 -0.58 -9.42
CA GLY A 35 -33.74 0.57 -8.80
C GLY A 35 -33.79 0.49 -7.28
N ALA A 36 -34.10 -0.69 -6.74
CA ALA A 36 -34.09 -0.94 -5.30
C ALA A 36 -32.67 -0.81 -4.72
N ALA A 37 -31.65 -1.36 -5.37
CA ALA A 37 -30.25 -1.22 -4.93
C ALA A 37 -29.78 0.25 -4.93
N ILE A 38 -30.18 1.03 -5.93
CA ILE A 38 -29.91 2.48 -5.97
C ILE A 38 -30.66 3.21 -4.86
N ALA A 39 -31.92 2.86 -4.60
CA ALA A 39 -32.69 3.45 -3.50
C ALA A 39 -32.08 3.12 -2.12
N TRP A 40 -31.65 1.88 -1.90
CA TRP A 40 -30.99 1.45 -0.67
C TRP A 40 -29.64 2.14 -0.46
N THR A 41 -28.84 2.32 -1.52
CA THR A 41 -27.57 3.06 -1.43
C THR A 41 -27.79 4.55 -1.16
N CYS A 42 -28.78 5.17 -1.79
CA CYS A 42 -29.18 6.54 -1.49
C CYS A 42 -29.68 6.70 -0.04
N LEU A 43 -30.49 5.77 0.45
CA LEU A 43 -31.00 5.77 1.82
C LEU A 43 -29.87 5.56 2.85
N ALA A 44 -28.91 4.68 2.56
CA ALA A 44 -27.71 4.50 3.36
C ALA A 44 -26.85 5.78 3.41
N LEU A 45 -26.72 6.51 2.30
CA LEU A 45 -26.01 7.79 2.25
C LEU A 45 -26.73 8.89 3.04
N ILE A 46 -28.06 8.93 3.00
CA ILE A 46 -28.86 9.87 3.79
C ILE A 46 -28.75 9.57 5.28
N LEU A 47 -28.85 8.30 5.68
CA LEU A 47 -28.65 7.88 7.07
C LEU A 47 -27.23 8.17 7.56
N LEU A 48 -26.22 7.94 6.72
CA LEU A 48 -24.83 8.28 7.02
C LEU A 48 -24.65 9.80 7.20
N SER A 49 -25.25 10.60 6.32
CA SER A 49 -25.23 12.07 6.42
C SER A 49 -25.91 12.57 7.71
N SER A 50 -27.06 11.99 8.05
CA SER A 50 -27.79 12.29 9.29
C SER A 50 -26.97 11.91 10.53
N LEU A 51 -26.34 10.73 10.52
CA LEU A 51 -25.48 10.26 11.61
C LEU A 51 -24.25 11.16 11.77
N ILE A 52 -23.62 11.57 10.67
CA ILE A 52 -22.53 12.56 10.67
C ILE A 52 -23.01 13.88 11.27
N HIS A 53 -24.20 14.36 10.88
CA HIS A 53 -24.76 15.61 11.42
C HIS A 53 -25.06 15.50 12.92
N HIS A 54 -25.58 14.37 13.37
CA HIS A 54 -25.84 14.10 14.78
C HIS A 54 -24.54 14.02 15.60
N CYS A 55 -23.50 13.38 15.06
CA CYS A 55 -22.16 13.37 15.65
C CYS A 55 -21.56 14.79 15.75
N ILE A 56 -21.75 15.64 14.73
CA ILE A 56 -21.30 17.04 14.76
C ILE A 56 -22.05 17.85 15.83
N LEU A 57 -23.36 17.63 16.00
CA LEU A 57 -24.15 18.32 17.02
C LEU A 57 -23.80 17.87 18.44
N LEU A 58 -23.59 16.58 18.66
CA LEU A 58 -23.11 16.04 19.93
C LEU A 58 -21.70 16.56 20.26
N TYR A 59 -20.82 16.67 19.26
CA TYR A 59 -19.50 17.28 19.40
C TYR A 59 -19.59 18.77 19.77
N ARG A 60 -20.50 19.53 19.14
CA ARG A 60 -20.69 20.95 19.46
C ARG A 60 -21.20 21.17 20.88
N ARG A 61 -22.04 20.28 21.39
CA ARG A 61 -22.48 20.28 22.80
C ARG A 61 -21.32 19.95 23.74
N ALA A 62 -20.56 18.88 23.47
CA ALA A 62 -19.42 18.49 24.28
C ALA A 62 -18.32 19.56 24.36
N ILE A 63 -18.07 20.30 23.27
CA ILE A 63 -17.15 21.44 23.27
C ILE A 63 -17.66 22.58 24.13
N ASN A 64 -18.94 22.94 24.02
CA ASN A 64 -19.51 24.02 24.81
C ASN A 64 -19.47 23.69 26.31
N ASP A 65 -19.70 22.42 26.67
CA ASP A 65 -19.62 21.94 28.06
C ASP A 65 -18.16 21.90 28.57
N CYS A 66 -17.18 21.57 27.72
CA CYS A 66 -15.76 21.58 28.06
C CYS A 66 -15.14 23.00 28.11
N ALA A 67 -15.59 23.91 27.25
CA ALA A 67 -15.16 25.31 27.23
C ALA A 67 -15.62 26.08 28.47
N ALA A 68 -16.70 25.64 29.12
CA ALA A 68 -17.13 26.18 30.40
C ALA A 68 -16.22 25.76 31.58
N CYS A 69 -15.44 24.69 31.43
CA CYS A 69 -14.67 24.08 32.53
C CYS A 69 -13.15 24.33 32.49
N SER A 70 -12.56 24.83 31.39
CA SER A 70 -11.09 24.93 31.28
C SER A 70 -10.62 26.23 30.64
N LYS A 71 -9.68 26.91 31.32
CA LYS A 71 -9.02 28.15 30.86
C LYS A 71 -7.70 27.91 30.10
N GLU A 72 -7.28 26.68 29.83
CA GLU A 72 -5.97 26.43 29.21
C GLU A 72 -5.99 25.28 28.20
N ASN A 73 -5.54 25.59 26.96
CA ASN A 73 -4.97 24.79 25.85
C ASN A 73 -5.39 23.32 25.56
N LEU A 74 -6.36 22.76 26.27
CA LEU A 74 -7.01 21.49 25.97
C LEU A 74 -7.78 21.43 24.63
N PRO A 75 -8.39 22.52 24.09
CA PRO A 75 -9.25 22.37 22.91
C PRO A 75 -8.47 21.94 21.66
N ILE A 76 -7.18 22.27 21.55
CA ILE A 76 -6.36 21.96 20.36
C ILE A 76 -6.06 20.45 20.25
N ILE A 77 -5.80 19.80 21.39
CA ILE A 77 -5.48 18.36 21.43
C ILE A 77 -6.75 17.54 21.16
N ILE A 78 -7.87 17.93 21.76
CA ILE A 78 -9.16 17.27 21.55
C ILE A 78 -9.62 17.44 20.10
N ASP A 79 -9.48 18.63 19.52
CA ASP A 79 -9.81 18.89 18.11
C ASP A 79 -8.94 18.06 17.14
N PHE A 80 -7.66 17.85 17.46
CA PHE A 80 -6.75 17.05 16.64
C PHE A 80 -7.04 15.54 16.72
N TYR A 81 -7.29 15.01 17.93
CA TYR A 81 -7.70 13.61 18.11
C TYR A 81 -9.07 13.34 17.47
N CYS A 82 -10.01 14.28 17.55
CA CYS A 82 -11.29 14.19 16.85
C CYS A 82 -11.13 14.23 15.32
N TYR A 83 -10.19 15.03 14.78
CA TYR A 83 -9.87 15.02 13.35
C TYR A 83 -9.30 13.66 12.90
N LEU A 84 -8.40 13.08 13.68
CA LEU A 84 -7.79 11.78 13.41
C LEU A 84 -8.79 10.62 13.53
N CYS A 85 -9.67 10.62 14.53
CA CYS A 85 -10.59 9.52 14.78
C CYS A 85 -11.87 9.59 13.93
N ILE A 86 -12.38 10.79 13.61
CA ILE A 86 -13.69 10.96 12.94
C ILE A 86 -13.51 11.33 11.47
N LEU A 87 -12.63 12.29 11.13
CA LEU A 87 -12.49 12.77 9.75
C LEU A 87 -11.63 11.86 8.85
N HIS A 88 -10.71 11.08 9.44
CA HIS A 88 -9.87 10.13 8.70
C HIS A 88 -10.64 8.92 8.11
N PRO A 89 -11.54 8.22 8.85
CA PRO A 89 -12.37 7.17 8.25
C PRO A 89 -13.36 7.75 7.22
N ILE A 90 -13.88 8.96 7.46
CA ILE A 90 -14.72 9.68 6.49
C ILE A 90 -13.92 10.02 5.22
N ARG A 91 -12.63 10.37 5.33
CA ARG A 91 -11.75 10.58 4.15
C ARG A 91 -11.47 9.29 3.40
N ARG A 92 -11.27 8.16 4.08
CA ARG A 92 -11.13 6.84 3.41
C ARG A 92 -12.41 6.41 2.68
N LEU A 93 -13.58 6.66 3.27
CA LEU A 93 -14.88 6.48 2.61
C LEU A 93 -15.07 7.46 1.44
N ARG A 94 -14.60 8.71 1.59
CA ARG A 94 -14.65 9.74 0.55
C ARG A 94 -13.78 9.39 -0.66
N VAL A 95 -12.60 8.79 -0.47
CA VAL A 95 -11.69 8.34 -1.55
C VAL A 95 -12.33 7.22 -2.41
N LEU A 96 -13.23 6.41 -1.86
CA LEU A 96 -14.01 5.44 -2.65
C LEU A 96 -15.08 6.09 -3.53
N CYS A 97 -15.56 7.30 -3.19
CA CYS A 97 -16.55 8.05 -3.96
C CYS A 97 -15.95 9.14 -4.87
N TYR A 98 -14.61 9.18 -5.01
CA TYR A 98 -13.87 10.33 -5.55
C TYR A 98 -13.86 10.46 -7.10
N SER A 99 -14.58 9.62 -7.87
CA SER A 99 -14.61 9.76 -9.34
C SER A 99 -15.74 10.65 -9.86
N TYR A 100 -16.78 10.96 -9.07
CA TYR A 100 -17.99 11.60 -9.62
C TYR A 100 -18.29 13.01 -9.13
N ILE A 101 -17.66 13.48 -8.06
CA ILE A 101 -17.99 14.79 -7.48
C ILE A 101 -16.70 15.40 -6.93
N TYR A 102 -16.09 16.35 -7.67
CA TYR A 102 -15.58 17.64 -7.15
C TYR A 102 -14.53 18.31 -8.08
N PRO A 103 -14.83 19.52 -8.58
CA PRO A 103 -13.87 20.61 -8.72
C PRO A 103 -14.08 21.74 -7.69
N ARG A 104 -15.01 21.62 -6.72
CA ARG A 104 -15.59 22.78 -5.98
C ARG A 104 -15.16 23.03 -4.52
N PHE A 105 -14.15 22.38 -3.95
CA PHE A 105 -13.74 22.58 -2.53
C PHE A 105 -12.30 23.07 -2.33
N ARG A 106 -11.76 23.88 -3.25
CA ARG A 106 -10.41 24.45 -3.12
C ARG A 106 -10.31 25.62 -2.11
N ASP A 107 -11.42 26.25 -1.71
CA ASP A 107 -11.36 27.62 -1.15
C ASP A 107 -11.91 27.83 0.26
N ARG A 108 -12.17 26.81 1.09
CA ARG A 108 -12.63 27.09 2.47
C ARG A 108 -11.82 26.37 3.55
N THR A 109 -11.19 27.23 4.35
CA THR A 109 -10.62 27.06 5.69
C THR A 109 -9.33 26.24 5.79
N ILE A 110 -8.23 26.86 5.37
CA ILE A 110 -6.97 26.75 6.09
C ILE A 110 -7.24 27.24 7.50
N VAL A 111 -7.22 26.33 8.48
CA VAL A 111 -7.15 26.68 9.90
C VAL A 111 -6.02 27.70 10.03
N LYS A 112 -6.32 28.93 10.47
CA LYS A 112 -5.29 29.94 10.77
C LYS A 112 -4.53 29.48 12.01
N VAL A 113 -3.59 28.56 11.82
CA VAL A 113 -2.63 28.18 12.84
C VAL A 113 -1.73 29.41 13.06
N PRO A 114 -1.56 29.90 14.30
CA PRO A 114 -0.61 30.97 14.59
C PRO A 114 0.77 30.59 14.04
N ARG A 115 1.46 31.54 13.38
CA ARG A 115 2.79 31.29 12.79
C ARG A 115 3.84 30.89 13.84
N ASP A 116 3.54 31.10 15.12
CA ASP A 116 4.41 30.83 16.26
C ASP A 116 4.08 29.51 16.98
N CYS A 117 3.10 28.74 16.49
CA CYS A 117 2.85 27.39 17.00
C CYS A 117 3.94 26.44 16.46
N ILE A 118 5.00 26.29 17.24
CA ILE A 118 5.98 25.21 17.05
C ILE A 118 5.24 23.91 17.32
N LEU A 119 4.97 23.15 16.26
CA LEU A 119 4.42 21.82 16.39
C LEU A 119 5.46 20.94 17.10
N PRO A 120 5.11 20.24 18.20
CA PRO A 120 5.99 19.26 18.82
C PRO A 120 6.56 18.29 17.77
N GLN A 121 7.82 17.91 17.95
CA GLN A 121 8.54 17.05 17.02
C GLN A 121 7.82 15.71 16.83
N GLU A 122 7.24 15.16 17.91
CA GLU A 122 6.49 13.92 17.92
C GLU A 122 5.28 13.97 16.97
N LEU A 123 4.60 15.12 16.89
CA LEU A 123 3.48 15.32 15.97
C LEU A 123 3.97 15.46 14.53
N CYS A 124 5.11 16.12 14.30
CA CYS A 124 5.74 16.13 12.97
C CYS A 124 6.08 14.71 12.50
N GLU A 125 6.60 13.87 13.39
CA GLU A 125 6.96 12.49 13.08
C GLU A 125 5.74 11.63 12.74
N VAL A 126 4.64 11.80 13.47
CA VAL A 126 3.35 11.15 13.17
C VAL A 126 2.84 11.59 11.79
N ILE A 127 2.89 12.87 11.46
CA ILE A 127 2.49 13.39 10.14
C ILE A 127 3.35 12.76 9.03
N ILE A 128 4.68 12.76 9.20
CA ILE A 128 5.62 12.15 8.26
C ILE A 128 5.32 10.65 8.11
N HIS A 129 4.93 9.97 9.19
CA HIS A 129 4.54 8.55 9.15
C HIS A 129 3.29 8.31 8.30
N PHE A 130 2.31 9.23 8.31
CA PHE A 130 1.15 9.14 7.40
C PHE A 130 1.54 9.30 5.93
N CYS A 131 2.65 9.96 5.63
CA CYS A 131 3.20 10.07 4.28
C CYS A 131 4.03 8.85 3.86
N ALA A 132 4.09 7.78 4.66
CA ALA A 132 4.97 6.62 4.40
C ALA A 132 4.74 5.95 3.04
N SER A 133 3.53 6.02 2.47
CA SER A 133 3.22 5.46 1.14
C SER A 133 3.69 6.33 -0.03
N GLU A 134 3.97 7.61 0.21
CA GLU A 134 4.29 8.60 -0.84
C GLU A 134 5.78 8.95 -0.79
N ARG A 135 6.55 8.24 -1.62
CA ARG A 135 8.02 8.42 -1.67
C ARG A 135 8.44 9.86 -1.97
N GLU A 136 7.75 10.54 -2.88
CA GLU A 136 8.04 11.93 -3.27
C GLU A 136 7.82 12.91 -2.11
N THR A 137 6.73 12.71 -1.37
CA THR A 137 6.41 13.49 -0.17
C THR A 137 7.49 13.30 0.90
N LEU A 138 7.92 12.06 1.16
CA LEU A 138 9.00 11.79 2.11
C LEU A 138 10.35 12.39 1.70
N LEU A 139 10.68 12.37 0.40
CA LEU A 139 11.88 13.03 -0.12
C LEU A 139 11.84 14.53 0.13
N THR A 140 10.67 15.15 -0.11
CA THR A 140 10.46 16.57 0.19
C THR A 140 10.61 16.83 1.69
N CYS A 141 10.00 16.02 2.56
CA CYS A 141 10.13 16.12 4.02
C CYS A 141 11.60 16.05 4.48
N SER A 142 12.43 15.24 3.82
CA SER A 142 13.85 15.12 4.14
C SER A 142 14.67 16.38 3.84
N LEU A 143 14.12 17.32 3.06
CA LEU A 143 14.77 18.58 2.68
C LEU A 143 14.25 19.79 3.46
N VAL A 144 13.16 19.66 4.22
CA VAL A 144 12.53 20.78 4.93
C VAL A 144 13.43 21.31 6.06
N CYS A 145 13.83 20.45 6.98
CA CYS A 145 14.69 20.82 8.11
C CYS A 145 15.43 19.60 8.67
N LYS A 146 16.50 19.84 9.45
CA LYS A 146 17.34 18.78 10.04
C LYS A 146 16.55 17.83 10.95
N ALA A 147 15.53 18.33 11.65
CA ALA A 147 14.72 17.53 12.58
C ALA A 147 13.84 16.48 11.86
N TRP A 148 13.50 16.69 10.59
CA TRP A 148 12.65 15.77 9.82
C TRP A 148 13.45 14.70 9.07
N VAL A 149 14.76 14.90 8.94
CA VAL A 149 15.66 13.99 8.21
C VAL A 149 15.65 12.57 8.78
N PRO A 150 15.76 12.33 10.10
CA PRO A 150 15.83 10.96 10.62
C PRO A 150 14.57 10.14 10.32
N THR A 151 13.39 10.72 10.55
CA THR A 151 12.10 10.04 10.38
C THR A 151 11.79 9.81 8.91
N SER A 152 12.01 10.81 8.05
CA SER A 152 11.84 10.66 6.60
C SER A 152 12.79 9.61 6.01
N ARG A 153 14.08 9.63 6.38
CA ARG A 153 15.05 8.62 5.95
C ARG A 153 14.74 7.24 6.49
N CYS A 154 14.28 7.14 7.74
CA CYS A 154 13.84 5.88 8.31
C CYS A 154 12.79 5.22 7.42
N LEU A 155 11.79 5.97 6.96
CA LEU A 155 10.71 5.48 6.09
C LEU A 155 11.17 5.25 4.64
N LEU A 156 12.03 6.12 4.09
CA LEU A 156 12.53 6.02 2.71
C LEU A 156 13.50 4.85 2.51
N CYS A 157 14.36 4.62 3.50
CA CYS A 157 15.50 3.73 3.43
C CYS A 157 15.31 2.45 4.24
N THR A 158 14.09 2.20 4.76
CA THR A 158 13.75 0.94 5.44
C THR A 158 14.08 -0.27 4.57
N TYR A 159 13.98 -0.12 3.26
CA TYR A 159 13.94 -1.20 2.30
C TYR A 159 14.99 -1.02 1.21
N VAL A 160 15.89 -2.01 1.11
CA VAL A 160 16.88 -2.08 0.03
C VAL A 160 16.50 -3.21 -0.91
N ARG A 161 16.19 -2.84 -2.15
CA ARG A 161 15.98 -3.79 -3.25
C ARG A 161 17.17 -3.72 -4.18
N SER A 162 17.88 -4.83 -4.26
CA SER A 162 18.99 -4.98 -5.19
C SER A 162 18.46 -5.20 -6.60
N ARG A 163 18.29 -4.11 -7.35
CA ARG A 163 18.14 -4.15 -8.82
C ARG A 163 19.52 -4.01 -9.46
N ASP A 164 19.57 -3.70 -10.75
CA ASP A 164 20.82 -3.66 -11.53
C ASP A 164 21.90 -2.67 -11.01
N HIS A 165 21.55 -1.78 -10.07
CA HIS A 165 22.44 -0.76 -9.49
C HIS A 165 23.17 -1.18 -8.20
N VAL A 166 23.47 -2.46 -8.04
CA VAL A 166 24.16 -2.99 -6.84
C VAL A 166 25.53 -2.34 -6.64
N ARG A 167 26.23 -2.01 -7.73
CA ARG A 167 27.58 -1.44 -7.68
C ARG A 167 27.56 -0.03 -7.10
N GLU A 168 26.63 0.80 -7.56
CA GLU A 168 26.42 2.16 -7.08
C GLU A 168 25.98 2.14 -5.61
N PHE A 169 25.10 1.20 -5.26
CA PHE A 169 24.69 1.01 -3.88
C PHE A 169 25.86 0.62 -2.96
N VAL A 170 26.72 -0.31 -3.39
CA VAL A 170 27.94 -0.68 -2.63
C VAL A 170 28.87 0.51 -2.48
N LYS A 171 29.08 1.30 -3.54
CA LYS A 171 29.89 2.54 -3.47
C LYS A 171 29.31 3.53 -2.47
N LEU A 172 27.98 3.69 -2.43
CA LEU A 172 27.31 4.56 -1.48
C LEU A 172 27.49 4.07 -0.05
N LEU A 173 27.38 2.76 0.21
CA LEU A 173 27.57 2.20 1.54
C LEU A 173 29.01 2.32 2.04
N GLN A 174 29.97 2.23 1.13
CA GLN A 174 31.40 2.38 1.42
C GLN A 174 31.86 3.84 1.53
N SER A 175 31.01 4.80 1.16
CA SER A 175 31.31 6.22 1.30
C SER A 175 31.43 6.60 2.78
N PRO A 176 32.40 7.45 3.17
CA PRO A 176 32.45 8.00 4.52
C PRO A 176 31.22 8.84 4.87
N GLU A 177 30.47 9.32 3.88
CA GLU A 177 29.24 10.09 4.05
C GLU A 177 27.97 9.22 4.10
N ASN A 178 28.12 7.91 4.31
CA ASN A 178 26.98 7.02 4.39
C ASN A 178 26.10 7.36 5.61
N THR A 179 24.92 7.91 5.33
CA THR A 179 23.91 8.23 6.33
C THR A 179 22.69 7.32 6.26
N ILE A 180 22.75 6.28 5.44
CA ILE A 180 21.59 5.42 5.12
C ILE A 180 21.64 4.11 5.91
N SER A 181 22.83 3.55 6.15
CA SER A 181 23.00 2.25 6.82
C SER A 181 22.17 2.03 8.09
N PRO A 182 22.11 2.98 9.05
CA PRO A 182 21.38 2.77 10.30
C PRO A 182 19.87 2.56 10.11
N TYR A 183 19.33 3.03 8.99
CA TYR A 183 17.90 2.99 8.67
C TYR A 183 17.50 1.75 7.88
N ILE A 184 18.46 0.96 7.38
CA ILE A 184 18.19 -0.24 6.57
C ILE A 184 17.68 -1.35 7.48
N ARG A 185 16.39 -1.69 7.36
CA ARG A 185 15.74 -2.73 8.16
C ARG A 185 15.38 -3.97 7.36
N THR A 186 15.16 -3.81 6.06
CA THR A 186 14.73 -4.88 5.16
C THR A 186 15.66 -5.01 3.98
N VAL A 187 16.20 -6.21 3.77
CA VAL A 187 17.01 -6.56 2.61
C VAL A 187 16.20 -7.45 1.70
N TRP A 188 16.08 -7.07 0.42
CA TRP A 188 15.41 -7.87 -0.60
C TRP A 188 16.39 -8.35 -1.67
N LEU A 189 16.47 -9.67 -1.82
CA LEU A 189 17.39 -10.38 -2.69
C LEU A 189 16.60 -11.09 -3.80
N GLU A 190 16.80 -10.68 -5.06
CA GLU A 190 16.15 -11.27 -6.24
C GLU A 190 17.12 -12.18 -7.02
N MET A 191 16.84 -13.48 -7.05
CA MET A 191 17.73 -14.50 -7.59
C MET A 191 17.02 -15.42 -8.60
N TYR A 192 16.75 -14.84 -9.77
CA TYR A 192 16.11 -15.45 -10.94
C TYR A 192 17.08 -16.07 -11.97
N ALA A 193 18.22 -16.61 -11.51
CA ALA A 193 19.33 -17.13 -12.34
C ALA A 193 20.26 -16.09 -13.01
N LYS A 194 21.55 -16.17 -12.61
CA LYS A 194 22.82 -15.72 -13.22
C LYS A 194 23.88 -15.76 -12.10
N ARG A 195 24.98 -16.50 -12.26
CA ARG A 195 26.09 -16.54 -11.26
C ARG A 195 26.59 -15.14 -10.89
N ASP A 196 26.63 -14.22 -11.85
CA ASP A 196 27.04 -12.83 -11.64
C ASP A 196 26.16 -12.04 -10.66
N ARG A 197 24.89 -12.43 -10.49
CA ARG A 197 24.02 -11.78 -9.51
C ARG A 197 24.42 -12.19 -8.10
N LEU A 198 24.76 -13.47 -7.87
CA LEU A 198 25.19 -13.97 -6.54
C LEU A 198 26.44 -13.23 -6.04
N ILE A 199 27.43 -13.03 -6.93
CA ILE A 199 28.66 -12.30 -6.60
C ILE A 199 28.32 -10.87 -6.16
N ARG A 200 27.47 -10.17 -6.92
CA ARG A 200 27.01 -8.81 -6.58
C ARG A 200 26.30 -8.76 -5.23
N TYR A 201 25.43 -9.73 -4.94
CA TYR A 201 24.75 -9.83 -3.64
C TYR A 201 25.69 -10.04 -2.48
N ARG A 202 26.70 -10.92 -2.63
CA ARG A 202 27.73 -11.12 -1.60
C ARG A 202 28.46 -9.82 -1.28
N HIS A 203 28.82 -9.05 -2.30
CA HIS A 203 29.45 -7.73 -2.09
C HIS A 203 28.51 -6.74 -1.41
N ALA A 204 27.23 -6.72 -1.76
CA ALA A 204 26.24 -5.84 -1.12
C ALA A 204 26.00 -6.19 0.35
N LEU A 205 25.82 -7.48 0.68
CA LEU A 205 25.65 -7.94 2.05
C LEU A 205 26.89 -7.65 2.89
N ARG A 206 28.09 -7.85 2.33
CA ARG A 206 29.34 -7.49 2.99
C ARG A 206 29.47 -5.99 3.21
N ALA A 207 29.12 -5.17 2.23
CA ALA A 207 29.16 -3.72 2.37
C ALA A 207 28.16 -3.23 3.43
N LEU A 208 26.97 -3.83 3.49
CA LEU A 208 25.99 -3.57 4.55
C LEU A 208 26.52 -3.92 5.93
N ALA A 209 27.12 -5.11 6.07
CA ALA A 209 27.70 -5.57 7.33
C ALA A 209 28.86 -4.67 7.78
N ASN A 210 29.72 -4.26 6.86
CA ASN A 210 30.82 -3.33 7.14
C ASN A 210 30.36 -1.91 7.50
N ALA A 211 29.16 -1.53 7.09
CA ALA A 211 28.59 -0.23 7.36
C ALA A 211 27.64 -0.25 8.57
N ASP A 212 27.78 -1.26 9.44
CA ASP A 212 27.00 -1.47 10.67
C ASP A 212 25.47 -1.46 10.46
N ALA A 213 25.01 -1.85 9.26
CA ALA A 213 23.58 -1.99 9.02
C ALA A 213 23.04 -3.20 9.81
N MET A 214 21.91 -3.02 10.49
CA MET A 214 21.24 -4.06 11.27
C MET A 214 19.85 -4.39 10.69
N PRO A 215 19.80 -5.10 9.55
CA PRO A 215 18.54 -5.52 8.97
C PRO A 215 17.84 -6.53 9.88
N THR A 216 16.55 -6.30 10.14
CA THR A 216 15.70 -7.19 10.94
C THR A 216 14.84 -8.10 10.06
N ARG A 217 14.75 -7.81 8.76
CA ARG A 217 13.95 -8.56 7.79
C ARG A 217 14.75 -8.91 6.54
N GLY A 218 14.72 -10.19 6.17
CA GLY A 218 15.20 -10.70 4.88
C GLY A 218 14.04 -11.10 3.99
N ILE A 219 14.09 -10.71 2.72
CA ILE A 219 13.14 -11.17 1.69
C ILE A 219 13.94 -11.75 0.54
N ILE A 220 13.62 -12.99 0.18
CA ILE A 220 14.32 -13.75 -0.85
C ILE A 220 13.29 -14.08 -1.91
N ALA A 221 13.51 -13.61 -3.12
CA ALA A 221 12.63 -13.80 -4.25
C ALA A 221 13.37 -14.50 -5.40
N GLY A 222 12.70 -15.43 -6.06
CA GLY A 222 13.22 -16.17 -7.22
C GLY A 222 13.39 -17.65 -6.98
N GLN A 223 14.32 -18.25 -7.72
CA GLN A 223 14.43 -19.70 -7.89
C GLN A 223 15.61 -20.30 -7.13
N SER A 224 16.56 -19.48 -6.67
CA SER A 224 17.75 -19.94 -5.93
C SER A 224 17.63 -19.66 -4.44
N LEU A 225 17.99 -20.64 -3.62
CA LEU A 225 18.08 -20.56 -2.16
C LEU A 225 19.51 -20.28 -1.64
N GLU A 226 20.51 -20.23 -2.51
CA GLU A 226 21.89 -19.85 -2.15
C GLU A 226 22.01 -18.50 -1.40
N PRO A 227 21.19 -17.46 -1.67
CA PRO A 227 21.25 -16.20 -0.94
C PRO A 227 21.01 -16.32 0.55
N VAL A 228 20.25 -17.34 0.98
CA VAL A 228 19.88 -17.49 2.38
C VAL A 228 21.12 -17.74 3.23
N THR A 229 22.05 -18.56 2.72
CA THR A 229 23.30 -18.88 3.41
C THR A 229 24.17 -17.64 3.60
N GLU A 230 24.28 -16.81 2.55
CA GLU A 230 25.05 -15.56 2.64
C GLU A 230 24.35 -14.55 3.55
N LEU A 231 23.03 -14.44 3.46
CA LEU A 231 22.24 -13.58 4.32
C LEU A 231 22.43 -13.96 5.80
N HIS A 232 22.34 -15.26 6.12
CA HIS A 232 22.59 -15.78 7.47
C HIS A 232 24.02 -15.48 7.94
N ARG A 233 25.02 -15.67 7.06
CA ARG A 233 26.42 -15.42 7.38
C ARG A 233 26.70 -13.99 7.83
N TYR A 234 26.11 -13.00 7.17
CA TYR A 234 26.31 -11.59 7.52
C TYR A 234 25.32 -11.08 8.58
N PHE A 235 24.11 -11.64 8.61
CA PHE A 235 23.01 -11.16 9.45
C PHE A 235 22.28 -12.32 10.15
N PRO A 236 22.91 -12.96 11.15
CA PRO A 236 22.31 -14.09 11.88
C PRO A 236 21.10 -13.70 12.73
N TYR A 237 20.98 -12.42 13.10
CA TYR A 237 19.92 -11.90 13.98
C TYR A 237 18.63 -11.47 13.27
N ILE A 238 18.40 -11.94 12.02
CA ILE A 238 17.17 -11.63 11.30
C ILE A 238 15.97 -12.22 12.04
N LYS A 239 14.97 -11.37 12.28
CA LYS A 239 13.74 -11.72 12.98
C LYS A 239 12.63 -12.15 12.03
N ARG A 240 12.65 -11.65 10.80
CA ARG A 240 11.59 -11.90 9.81
C ARG A 240 12.18 -12.35 8.50
N LEU A 241 11.81 -13.54 8.04
CA LEU A 241 12.28 -14.10 6.78
C LEU A 241 11.09 -14.38 5.87
N SER A 242 11.14 -13.89 4.63
CA SER A 242 10.10 -14.11 3.63
C SER A 242 10.70 -14.73 2.37
N PHE A 243 10.15 -15.86 1.96
CA PHE A 243 10.48 -16.54 0.71
C PHE A 243 9.35 -16.31 -0.29
N ASN A 244 9.67 -15.68 -1.41
CA ASN A 244 8.83 -15.57 -2.59
C ASN A 244 9.46 -16.47 -3.65
N TYR A 245 9.28 -17.79 -3.47
CA TYR A 245 9.95 -18.78 -4.29
C TYR A 245 9.16 -18.99 -5.58
N GLU A 246 9.79 -18.75 -6.72
CA GLU A 246 9.20 -19.10 -8.02
C GLU A 246 9.47 -20.57 -8.28
N ASP A 247 8.39 -21.34 -8.29
CA ASP A 247 8.46 -22.77 -8.55
C ASP A 247 8.38 -23.00 -10.06
N LEU A 248 9.49 -23.43 -10.66
CA LEU A 248 9.54 -23.81 -12.07
C LEU A 248 8.70 -25.05 -12.39
N GLY A 249 8.19 -25.76 -11.37
CA GLY A 249 6.92 -26.45 -11.48
C GLY A 249 6.80 -27.52 -12.57
N ASP A 250 7.77 -28.43 -12.67
CA ASP A 250 7.66 -29.62 -13.53
C ASP A 250 7.31 -30.91 -12.76
N ASN A 251 7.47 -30.93 -11.42
CA ASN A 251 7.27 -32.15 -10.61
C ASN A 251 7.07 -31.84 -9.12
N ASP A 252 6.01 -32.38 -8.51
CA ASP A 252 5.71 -32.26 -7.07
C ASP A 252 6.87 -32.66 -6.15
N ALA A 253 7.69 -33.63 -6.57
CA ALA A 253 8.87 -34.05 -5.84
C ALA A 253 9.93 -32.93 -5.73
N ILE A 254 10.09 -32.12 -6.78
CA ILE A 254 11.02 -31.00 -6.82
C ILE A 254 10.52 -29.85 -5.93
N SER A 255 9.22 -29.56 -5.97
CA SER A 255 8.58 -28.58 -5.10
C SER A 255 8.72 -28.97 -3.62
N ALA A 256 8.45 -30.23 -3.28
CA ALA A 256 8.62 -30.75 -1.93
C ALA A 256 10.07 -30.70 -1.45
N ALA A 257 11.05 -31.03 -2.31
CA ALA A 257 12.47 -30.92 -1.99
C ALA A 257 12.89 -29.44 -1.76
N SER A 258 12.37 -28.52 -2.56
CA SER A 258 12.61 -27.08 -2.42
C SER A 258 12.03 -26.54 -1.12
N PHE A 259 10.81 -26.96 -0.76
CA PHE A 259 10.19 -26.60 0.51
C PHE A 259 11.01 -27.10 1.71
N ARG A 260 11.46 -28.36 1.69
CA ARG A 260 12.34 -28.91 2.74
C ARG A 260 13.63 -28.11 2.88
N ARG A 261 14.23 -27.68 1.76
CA ARG A 261 15.41 -26.79 1.78
C ARG A 261 15.10 -25.44 2.39
N ILE A 262 13.97 -24.82 2.04
CA ILE A 262 13.53 -23.55 2.64
C ILE A 262 13.42 -23.67 4.16
N LEU A 263 12.78 -24.74 4.64
CA LEU A 263 12.66 -25.00 6.08
C LEU A 263 14.03 -25.18 6.74
N TRP A 264 14.91 -25.98 6.14
CA TRP A 264 16.26 -26.20 6.65
C TRP A 264 17.08 -24.90 6.72
N TYR A 265 17.01 -24.06 5.70
CA TYR A 265 17.69 -22.76 5.74
C TYR A 265 17.08 -21.82 6.77
N SER A 266 15.75 -21.82 6.91
CA SER A 266 15.08 -20.98 7.91
C SER A 266 15.43 -21.38 9.34
N SER A 267 15.68 -22.68 9.61
CA SER A 267 16.06 -23.15 10.94
C SER A 267 17.48 -22.76 11.37
N GLN A 268 18.30 -22.23 10.46
CA GLN A 268 19.61 -21.65 10.80
C GLN A 268 19.45 -20.35 11.61
N PHE A 269 18.35 -19.62 11.44
CA PHE A 269 18.11 -18.35 12.12
C PHE A 269 17.52 -18.55 13.51
N SER A 270 18.36 -18.52 14.55
CA SER A 270 17.94 -18.72 15.95
C SER A 270 16.98 -17.65 16.48
N HIS A 271 16.97 -16.46 15.88
CA HIS A 271 16.15 -15.31 16.32
C HIS A 271 14.90 -15.08 15.45
N LEU A 272 14.54 -16.06 14.62
CA LEU A 272 13.43 -15.92 13.69
C LEU A 272 12.08 -15.90 14.44
N GLU A 273 11.42 -14.74 14.44
CA GLU A 273 10.08 -14.53 15.01
C GLU A 273 8.97 -14.81 13.98
N ARG A 274 9.25 -14.60 12.69
CA ARG A 274 8.25 -14.76 11.63
C ARG A 274 8.85 -15.32 10.34
N LEU A 275 8.32 -16.45 9.90
CA LEU A 275 8.58 -17.05 8.59
C LEU A 275 7.36 -16.87 7.69
N SER A 276 7.57 -16.41 6.46
CA SER A 276 6.55 -16.35 5.41
C SER A 276 7.08 -17.08 4.19
N ILE A 277 6.31 -18.01 3.65
CA ILE A 277 6.67 -18.74 2.43
C ILE A 277 5.52 -18.55 1.45
N ARG A 278 5.84 -18.09 0.24
CA ARG A 278 4.94 -17.92 -0.88
C ARG A 278 5.55 -18.62 -2.08
N PHE A 279 4.81 -19.57 -2.64
CA PHE A 279 5.12 -20.18 -3.92
C PHE A 279 4.44 -19.34 -5.01
N LEU A 280 5.25 -18.81 -5.91
CA LEU A 280 4.81 -18.10 -7.11
C LEU A 280 4.85 -19.11 -8.26
N ARG A 281 3.74 -19.25 -8.98
CA ARG A 281 3.63 -20.01 -10.23
C ARG A 281 3.63 -19.05 -11.40
#